data_AF-A0A0P9G030-F1
#
_entry.id   AF-A0A0P9G030-F1
#
_cell.length_a   1.000
_cell.length_b   1.000
_cell.length_c   1.000
_cell.angle_alpha   90.00
_cell.angle_beta   90.00
_cell.angle_gamma   90.00
#
_symmetry.space_group_name_H-M   'P 1'
#
loop_
_entity.id
_entity.type
_entity.pdbx_description
1 polymer ?
#
loop_
_entity_poly.entity_id
_entity_poly.type
_entity_poly.pdbx_seq_one_letter_code
_entity_poly.pdbx_strand_id
1 'polypeptide(L)'
;MNIHNPISRITPQPFTALIFHKSEEEQSISNVTRHPIEDGVIKHGEYVSVKEVKKLLAKIQDTQEPSASLIPRNVIINSEAQLIWYVKAKKRDMWVKFNGKEHKLSVIYPALLFCCSKKRNLKIFALASNKRPTLSSLLYNAPLMNVSSNGDVCQGTAHLPMSIDISTIPEIEDTIFESNFTHVNNQKTLKIKGLDNVSSQDHLKFWQRHCESGLAVRKSDLNYFGRLSSIIK
;
A
#
# COMPACT_ATOMS: atom_id res chain seq x y z
N MET A 1 -1.70 -30.17 -48.77
CA MET A 1 -0.97 -29.00 -49.26
C MET A 1 -1.02 -27.94 -48.16
N ASN A 2 -0.12 -28.02 -47.18
CA ASN A 2 -0.11 -27.11 -46.03
C ASN A 2 0.85 -25.96 -46.32
N ILE A 3 0.28 -24.76 -46.47
CA ILE A 3 1.02 -23.52 -46.66
C ILE A 3 1.38 -23.02 -45.27
N HIS A 4 2.56 -23.40 -44.76
CA HIS A 4 3.15 -22.72 -43.60
C HIS A 4 3.73 -21.40 -44.07
N ASN A 5 3.06 -20.30 -43.72
CA ASN A 5 3.60 -18.96 -43.84
C ASN A 5 4.54 -18.74 -42.64
N PRO A 6 5.87 -18.62 -42.81
CA PRO A 6 6.76 -18.38 -41.69
C PRO A 6 6.56 -16.94 -41.21
N ILE A 7 6.03 -16.78 -40.00
CA ILE A 7 6.06 -15.50 -39.29
C ILE A 7 7.55 -15.13 -39.15
N SER A 8 7.99 -14.11 -39.88
CA SER A 8 9.34 -13.57 -39.74
C SER A 8 9.51 -13.09 -38.30
N ARG A 9 10.34 -13.79 -37.52
CA ARG A 9 10.78 -13.29 -36.22
C ARG A 9 11.64 -12.07 -36.47
N ILE A 10 11.08 -10.88 -36.24
CA ILE A 10 11.85 -9.64 -36.22
C ILE A 10 12.76 -9.73 -34.99
N THR A 11 14.01 -10.09 -35.18
CA THR A 11 15.00 -10.01 -34.12
C THR A 11 15.30 -8.52 -33.90
N PRO A 12 15.05 -7.95 -32.71
CA PRO A 12 15.32 -6.54 -32.46
C PRO A 12 16.82 -6.29 -32.64
N GLN A 13 17.18 -5.33 -33.48
CA GLN A 13 18.56 -4.94 -33.71
C GLN A 13 18.88 -3.71 -32.84
N PRO A 14 20.03 -3.71 -32.13
CA PRO A 14 20.43 -2.57 -31.34
C PRO A 14 20.77 -1.38 -32.26
N PHE A 15 20.09 -0.25 -32.06
CA PHE A 15 20.29 0.97 -32.86
C PHE A 15 20.94 2.11 -32.05
N THR A 16 20.77 2.12 -30.73
CA THR A 16 21.31 3.18 -29.88
C THR A 16 21.57 2.66 -28.46
N ALA A 17 22.63 3.15 -27.82
CA ALA A 17 22.92 2.93 -26.41
C ALA A 17 22.76 4.25 -25.63
N LEU A 18 22.19 4.16 -24.43
CA LEU A 18 22.24 5.21 -23.43
C LEU A 18 23.24 4.80 -22.34
N ILE A 19 24.27 5.61 -22.12
CA ILE A 19 25.27 5.40 -21.08
C ILE A 19 25.04 6.44 -19.98
N PHE A 20 24.80 5.95 -18.76
CA PHE A 20 24.57 6.75 -17.57
C PHE A 20 25.88 6.90 -16.81
N HIS A 21 26.29 8.14 -16.60
CA HIS A 21 27.52 8.48 -15.89
C HIS A 21 27.19 8.86 -14.45
N LYS A 22 28.08 8.51 -13.52
CA LYS A 22 28.03 8.95 -12.13
C LYS A 22 29.36 9.59 -11.76
N SER A 23 29.33 10.58 -10.88
CA SER A 23 30.56 11.06 -10.23
C SER A 23 30.87 10.15 -9.03
N GLU A 24 32.14 9.96 -8.67
CA GLU A 24 32.49 9.26 -7.43
C GLU A 24 32.07 10.03 -6.17
N GLU A 25 31.92 11.35 -6.27
CA GLU A 25 31.51 12.23 -5.17
C GLU A 25 29.98 12.32 -4.97
N GLU A 26 29.19 12.00 -6.00
CA GLU A 26 27.73 12.03 -5.92
C GLU A 26 27.13 10.62 -5.95
N GLN A 27 26.22 10.32 -5.03
CA GLN A 27 25.35 9.12 -5.11
C GLN A 27 24.33 9.20 -6.26
N SER A 28 24.40 10.23 -7.11
CA SER A 28 23.42 10.56 -8.14
C SER A 28 24.03 10.43 -9.56
N ILE A 29 23.17 10.16 -10.55
CA ILE A 29 23.57 10.13 -11.97
C ILE A 29 23.90 11.56 -12.39
N SER A 30 25.14 11.80 -12.85
CA SER A 30 25.62 13.13 -13.21
C SER A 30 25.17 13.56 -14.61
N ASN A 31 25.20 12.64 -15.59
CA ASN A 31 24.75 12.90 -16.95
C ASN A 31 24.45 11.60 -17.72
N VAL A 32 23.84 11.74 -18.90
CA VAL A 32 23.54 10.65 -19.82
C VAL A 32 24.08 11.00 -21.20
N THR A 33 24.69 10.03 -21.86
CA THR A 33 25.15 10.14 -23.25
C THR A 33 24.42 9.14 -24.14
N ARG A 34 24.11 9.56 -25.37
CA ARG A 34 23.48 8.74 -26.39
C ARG A 34 24.50 8.39 -27.46
N HIS A 35 24.62 7.10 -27.75
CA HIS A 35 25.56 6.58 -28.74
C HIS A 35 24.79 5.85 -29.84
N PRO A 36 25.03 6.13 -31.12
CA PRO A 36 24.59 5.27 -32.22
C PRO A 36 25.24 3.89 -32.12
N ILE A 37 24.51 2.85 -32.52
CA ILE A 37 25.06 1.51 -32.70
C ILE A 37 25.01 1.20 -34.19
N GLU A 38 26.17 1.03 -34.79
CA GLU A 38 26.33 0.71 -36.20
C GLU A 38 27.20 -0.54 -36.30
N ASP A 39 26.74 -1.55 -37.03
CA ASP A 39 27.41 -2.85 -37.18
C ASP A 39 27.76 -3.52 -35.84
N GLY A 40 26.92 -3.31 -34.82
CA GLY A 40 27.14 -3.84 -33.46
C GLY A 40 28.17 -3.06 -32.64
N VAL A 41 28.72 -1.96 -33.16
CA VAL A 41 29.72 -1.13 -32.48
C VAL A 41 29.09 0.15 -31.95
N ILE A 42 29.31 0.45 -30.67
CA ILE A 42 28.92 1.70 -30.03
C ILE A 42 29.83 2.82 -30.56
N LYS A 43 29.24 3.83 -31.21
CA LYS A 43 29.96 4.98 -31.78
C LYS A 43 30.10 6.11 -30.76
N HIS A 44 30.67 7.24 -31.19
CA HIS A 44 30.82 8.42 -30.35
C HIS A 44 29.48 8.88 -29.76
N GLY A 45 29.50 9.29 -28.50
CA GLY A 45 28.31 9.69 -27.76
C GLY A 45 28.09 11.20 -27.76
N GLU A 46 26.84 11.61 -27.73
CA GLU A 46 26.44 12.99 -27.48
C GLU A 46 25.76 13.11 -26.11
N TYR A 47 25.97 14.21 -25.39
CA TYR A 47 25.21 14.47 -24.18
C TYR A 47 23.73 14.65 -24.53
N VAL A 48 22.86 13.99 -23.77
CA VAL A 48 21.41 14.09 -23.95
C VAL A 48 20.76 14.68 -22.73
N SER A 49 19.78 15.55 -22.96
CA SER A 49 18.96 16.10 -21.88
C SER A 49 18.00 15.05 -21.33
N VAL A 50 17.57 15.21 -20.08
CA VAL A 50 16.50 14.38 -19.47
C VAL A 50 15.23 14.38 -20.34
N LYS A 51 14.92 15.51 -21.00
CA LYS A 51 13.76 15.63 -21.89
C LYS A 51 13.88 14.74 -23.12
N GLU A 52 15.07 14.62 -23.70
CA GLU A 52 15.31 13.76 -24.86
C GLU A 52 15.31 12.29 -24.49
N VAL A 53 15.88 11.92 -23.33
CA VAL A 53 15.79 10.55 -22.80
C VAL A 53 14.32 10.15 -22.63
N LYS A 54 13.49 11.02 -22.02
CA LYS A 54 12.03 10.77 -21.90
C LYS A 54 11.35 10.60 -23.26
N LYS A 55 11.68 11.43 -24.25
CA LYS A 55 11.15 11.29 -25.61
C LYS A 55 11.56 9.98 -26.28
N LEU A 56 12.79 9.51 -26.03
CA LEU A 56 13.29 8.27 -26.60
C LEU A 56 12.61 7.05 -25.96
N LEU A 57 12.44 7.06 -24.64
CA LEU A 57 11.68 6.03 -23.92
C LEU A 57 10.20 6.00 -24.33
N ALA A 58 9.58 7.17 -24.58
CA ALA A 58 8.19 7.24 -25.03
C ALA A 58 7.95 6.65 -26.44
N LYS A 59 9.01 6.43 -27.24
CA LYS A 59 8.92 5.77 -28.55
C LYS A 59 8.95 4.25 -28.45
N ILE A 60 9.30 3.69 -27.29
CA ILE A 60 9.16 2.27 -27.05
C ILE A 60 7.65 2.01 -27.01
N GLN A 61 7.14 1.30 -28.01
CA GLN A 61 5.84 0.64 -27.89
C GLN A 61 6.00 -0.33 -26.73
N ASP A 62 5.46 0.04 -25.58
CA ASP A 62 5.28 -0.91 -24.50
C ASP A 62 4.38 -2.01 -25.06
N THR A 63 4.97 -3.16 -25.38
CA THR A 63 4.22 -4.31 -25.89
C THR A 63 3.30 -4.89 -24.82
N GLN A 64 3.37 -4.39 -23.58
CA GLN A 64 2.25 -4.45 -22.66
C GLN A 64 1.24 -3.39 -23.11
N GLU A 65 0.36 -3.76 -24.05
CA GLU A 65 -0.90 -3.05 -24.20
C GLU A 65 -1.47 -2.82 -22.79
N PRO A 66 -1.88 -1.59 -22.43
CA PRO A 66 -2.58 -1.37 -21.18
C PRO A 66 -3.84 -2.23 -21.21
N SER A 67 -3.78 -3.42 -20.62
CA SER A 67 -4.97 -4.23 -20.45
C SER A 67 -5.90 -3.41 -19.57
N ALA A 68 -6.98 -2.91 -20.19
CA ALA A 68 -7.97 -2.13 -19.48
C ALA A 68 -8.53 -3.02 -18.36
N SER A 69 -8.10 -2.75 -17.14
CA SER A 69 -8.51 -3.51 -15.96
C SER A 69 -9.55 -2.70 -15.19
N LEU A 70 -10.61 -3.38 -14.78
CA LEU A 70 -11.64 -2.76 -13.97
C LEU A 70 -11.06 -2.48 -12.58
N ILE A 71 -10.95 -1.20 -12.23
CA ILE A 71 -10.51 -0.79 -10.90
C ILE A 71 -11.65 -1.03 -9.91
N PRO A 72 -11.43 -1.80 -8.82
CA PRO A 72 -12.45 -2.04 -7.81
C PRO A 72 -12.97 -0.75 -7.20
N ARG A 73 -14.30 -0.66 -6.99
CA ARG A 73 -14.98 0.53 -6.42
C ARG A 73 -14.53 0.90 -5.01
N ASN A 74 -13.74 0.08 -4.34
CA ASN A 74 -13.18 0.37 -3.03
C ASN A 74 -11.77 0.97 -3.08
N VAL A 75 -11.10 0.94 -4.24
CA VAL A 75 -9.80 1.61 -4.45
C VAL A 75 -10.02 3.11 -4.60
N ILE A 76 -9.35 3.90 -3.78
CA ILE A 76 -9.42 5.37 -3.73
C ILE A 76 -8.31 5.99 -4.57
N ILE A 77 -7.07 5.51 -4.40
CA ILE A 77 -5.88 5.96 -5.13
C ILE A 77 -5.10 4.72 -5.55
N ASN A 78 -4.68 4.69 -6.81
CA ASN A 78 -3.67 3.78 -7.32
C ASN A 78 -2.66 4.62 -8.11
N SER A 79 -1.46 4.80 -7.57
CA SER A 79 -0.39 5.59 -8.18
C SER A 79 0.97 4.93 -7.99
N GLU A 80 1.99 5.47 -8.68
CA GLU A 80 3.39 5.07 -8.52
C GLU A 80 3.94 5.26 -7.10
N ALA A 81 3.27 6.04 -6.25
CA ALA A 81 3.69 6.27 -4.88
C ALA A 81 2.97 5.35 -3.89
N GLN A 82 1.68 5.07 -4.11
CA GLN A 82 0.84 4.40 -3.13
C GLN A 82 -0.44 3.80 -3.70
N LEU A 83 -0.95 2.79 -3.00
CA LEU A 83 -2.26 2.19 -3.16
C LEU A 83 -3.09 2.46 -1.90
N ILE A 84 -4.24 3.11 -2.06
CA ILE A 84 -5.18 3.41 -0.97
C ILE A 84 -6.54 2.83 -1.32
N TRP A 85 -7.11 2.04 -0.42
CA TRP A 85 -8.46 1.48 -0.55
C TRP A 85 -9.14 1.43 0.81
N TYR A 86 -10.46 1.28 0.82
CA TYR A 86 -11.21 1.09 2.05
C TYR A 86 -11.92 -0.25 2.08
N VAL A 87 -12.10 -0.78 3.29
CA VAL A 87 -12.87 -1.98 3.57
C VAL A 87 -14.04 -1.56 4.44
N LYS A 88 -15.25 -2.01 4.07
CA LYS A 88 -16.45 -1.76 4.88
C LYS A 88 -16.37 -2.54 6.19
N ALA A 89 -17.02 -2.02 7.22
CA ALA A 89 -17.22 -2.71 8.48
C ALA A 89 -17.79 -4.11 8.23
N LYS A 90 -17.14 -5.12 8.82
CA LYS A 90 -17.46 -6.53 8.60
C LYS A 90 -17.16 -7.32 9.87
N LYS A 91 -18.02 -8.30 10.17
CA LYS A 91 -17.75 -9.28 11.23
C LYS A 91 -16.62 -10.21 10.79
N ARG A 92 -15.55 -10.29 11.59
CA ARG A 92 -14.38 -11.13 11.36
C ARG A 92 -13.85 -11.63 12.71
N ASP A 93 -13.06 -12.69 12.67
CA ASP A 93 -12.31 -13.11 13.83
C ASP A 93 -11.13 -12.15 14.05
N MET A 94 -10.89 -11.82 15.31
CA MET A 94 -9.75 -11.03 15.78
C MET A 94 -8.93 -11.88 16.74
N TRP A 95 -7.66 -12.07 16.41
CA TRP A 95 -6.72 -12.84 17.22
C TRP A 95 -5.89 -11.90 18.08
N VAL A 96 -5.95 -12.06 19.40
CA VAL A 96 -5.18 -11.27 20.36
C VAL A 96 -4.35 -12.20 21.22
N LYS A 97 -3.02 -12.02 21.22
CA LYS A 97 -2.09 -12.71 22.11
C LYS A 97 -1.68 -11.78 23.25
N PHE A 98 -2.16 -12.06 24.45
CA PHE A 98 -1.93 -11.24 25.63
C PHE A 98 -1.52 -12.12 26.82
N ASN A 99 -0.44 -11.73 27.53
CA ASN A 99 0.11 -12.50 28.67
C ASN A 99 0.30 -14.00 28.38
N GLY A 100 0.81 -14.33 27.19
CA GLY A 100 1.06 -15.72 26.77
C GLY A 100 -0.19 -16.53 26.40
N LYS A 101 -1.38 -15.94 26.46
CA LYS A 101 -2.65 -16.58 26.05
C LYS A 101 -3.15 -16.00 24.73
N GLU A 102 -3.75 -16.86 23.93
CA GLU A 102 -4.39 -16.48 22.67
C GLU A 102 -5.90 -16.36 22.88
N HIS A 103 -6.47 -15.28 22.34
CA HIS A 103 -7.88 -14.98 22.39
C HIS A 103 -8.41 -14.84 20.97
N LYS A 104 -9.44 -15.63 20.63
CA LYS A 104 -10.20 -15.50 19.39
C LYS A 104 -11.51 -14.77 19.67
N LEU A 105 -11.67 -13.58 19.09
CA LEU A 105 -12.85 -12.73 19.31
C LEU A 105 -13.58 -12.50 17.99
N SER A 106 -14.86 -12.90 17.90
CA SER A 106 -15.66 -12.68 16.70
C SER A 106 -16.35 -11.31 16.76
N VAL A 107 -15.76 -10.30 16.13
CA VAL A 107 -16.10 -8.88 16.32
C VAL A 107 -16.42 -8.19 15.00
N ILE A 108 -17.16 -7.08 15.07
CA ILE A 108 -17.39 -6.22 13.90
C ILE A 108 -16.26 -5.19 13.84
N TYR A 109 -15.33 -5.38 12.91
CA TYR A 109 -14.32 -4.35 12.60
C TYR A 109 -15.03 -3.10 12.08
N PRO A 110 -14.58 -1.88 12.43
CA PRO A 110 -15.08 -0.67 11.80
C PRO A 110 -14.72 -0.67 10.30
N ALA A 111 -15.24 0.30 9.56
CA ALA A 111 -14.71 0.56 8.24
C ALA A 111 -13.25 1.01 8.38
N LEU A 112 -12.36 0.44 7.56
CA LEU A 112 -10.92 0.66 7.62
C LEU A 112 -10.42 1.23 6.30
N LEU A 113 -9.48 2.16 6.38
CA LEU A 113 -8.75 2.70 5.24
C LEU A 113 -7.32 2.16 5.29
N PHE A 114 -6.94 1.42 4.25
CA PHE A 114 -5.59 0.92 4.04
C PHE A 114 -4.84 1.90 3.15
N CYS A 115 -3.64 2.28 3.57
CA CYS A 115 -2.74 3.13 2.79
C CYS A 115 -1.38 2.44 2.70
N CYS A 116 -1.11 1.79 1.58
CA CYS A 116 0.14 1.07 1.36
C CYS A 116 1.01 1.84 0.36
N SER A 117 2.19 2.27 0.80
CA SER A 117 3.17 2.86 -0.11
C SER A 117 3.79 1.77 -0.99
N LYS A 118 4.21 2.12 -2.22
CA LYS A 118 4.96 1.19 -3.09
C LYS A 118 6.30 0.75 -2.48
N LYS A 119 6.80 1.48 -1.47
CA LYS A 119 7.96 1.11 -0.63
C LYS A 119 7.61 0.14 0.51
N ARG A 120 6.43 -0.50 0.50
CA ARG A 120 5.99 -1.54 1.45
C ARG A 120 5.90 -1.04 2.91
N ASN A 121 5.54 0.23 3.11
CA ASN A 121 5.03 0.73 4.39
C ASN A 121 3.50 0.78 4.35
N LEU A 122 2.85 0.13 5.32
CA LEU A 122 1.41 0.07 5.47
C LEU A 122 0.95 0.95 6.63
N LYS A 123 -0.01 1.83 6.35
CA LYS A 123 -0.77 2.57 7.34
C LYS A 123 -2.23 2.17 7.31
N ILE A 124 -2.88 2.23 8.48
CA ILE A 124 -4.30 1.91 8.63
C ILE A 124 -5.02 2.91 9.52
N PHE A 125 -6.24 3.29 9.10
CA PHE A 125 -7.10 4.22 9.81
C PHE A 125 -8.53 3.70 9.88
N ALA A 126 -9.29 4.10 10.91
CA ALA A 126 -10.72 3.85 10.97
C ALA A 126 -11.51 4.98 10.28
N LEU A 127 -12.66 4.60 9.72
CA LEU A 127 -13.65 5.49 9.13
C LEU A 127 -14.95 5.41 9.94
N ALA A 128 -15.64 6.55 10.07
CA ALA A 128 -16.89 6.61 10.82
C ALA A 128 -18.09 5.93 10.13
N SER A 129 -17.97 5.52 8.86
CA SER A 129 -19.06 4.89 8.11
C SER A 129 -18.55 4.04 6.94
N ASN A 130 -19.42 3.19 6.39
CA ASN A 130 -19.16 2.35 5.21
C ASN A 130 -19.22 3.09 3.86
N LYS A 131 -19.37 4.42 3.88
CA LYS A 131 -19.39 5.24 2.66
C LYS A 131 -17.97 5.32 2.08
N ARG A 132 -17.88 5.36 0.74
CA ARG A 132 -16.61 5.60 0.05
C ARG A 132 -16.01 6.92 0.55
N PRO A 133 -14.79 6.91 1.12
CA PRO A 133 -14.16 8.13 1.60
C PRO A 133 -13.80 9.06 0.44
N THR A 134 -13.78 10.35 0.75
CA THR A 134 -13.35 11.45 -0.13
C THR A 134 -12.19 12.17 0.53
N LEU A 135 -11.53 13.09 -0.18
CA LEU A 135 -10.40 13.85 0.37
C LEU A 135 -10.73 14.58 1.69
N SER A 136 -11.99 15.00 1.87
CA SER A 136 -12.43 15.68 3.10
C SER A 136 -12.85 14.74 4.23
N SER A 137 -12.92 13.42 3.98
CA SER A 137 -13.31 12.44 4.98
C SER A 137 -12.38 12.45 6.19
N LEU A 138 -12.98 12.42 7.38
CA LEU A 138 -12.25 12.34 8.64
C LEU A 138 -11.73 10.92 8.84
N LEU A 139 -10.48 10.85 9.26
CA LEU A 139 -9.79 9.64 9.67
C LEU A 139 -9.70 9.59 11.18
N TYR A 140 -9.74 8.38 11.70
CA TYR A 140 -9.60 8.08 13.11
C TYR A 140 -8.47 7.08 13.30
N ASN A 141 -7.87 7.07 14.49
CA ASN A 141 -6.97 5.98 14.86
C ASN A 141 -7.72 4.65 14.72
N ALA A 142 -7.11 3.69 14.01
CA ALA A 142 -7.69 2.36 13.93
C ALA A 142 -7.67 1.74 15.34
N PRO A 143 -8.81 1.21 15.85
CA PRO A 143 -8.90 0.65 17.20
C PRO A 143 -8.23 -0.72 17.31
N LEU A 144 -7.01 -0.85 16.79
CA LEU A 144 -6.22 -2.08 16.70
C LEU A 144 -4.94 -1.92 17.54
N MET A 145 -4.42 -3.06 18.00
CA MET A 145 -3.06 -3.17 18.52
C MET A 145 -2.07 -3.20 17.34
N ASN A 146 -0.76 -3.16 17.62
CA ASN A 146 0.29 -3.21 16.60
C ASN A 146 0.23 -2.02 15.60
N VAL A 147 -0.49 -0.93 15.93
CA VAL A 147 -0.63 0.28 15.10
C VAL A 147 -0.13 1.49 15.88
N SER A 148 0.81 2.23 15.29
CA SER A 148 1.41 3.43 15.90
C SER A 148 0.44 4.61 15.94
N SER A 149 0.82 5.69 16.63
CA SER A 149 0.04 6.94 16.65
C SER A 149 -0.06 7.62 15.28
N ASN A 150 0.83 7.28 14.34
CA ASN A 150 0.83 7.79 12.97
C ASN A 150 0.10 6.86 11.98
N GLY A 151 -0.53 5.79 12.49
CA GLY A 151 -1.24 4.78 11.72
C GLY A 151 -0.33 3.69 11.15
N ASP A 152 0.99 3.73 11.36
CA ASP A 152 1.93 2.72 10.86
C ASP A 152 1.66 1.36 11.51
N VAL A 153 1.52 0.34 10.68
CA VAL A 153 1.34 -1.05 11.11
C VAL A 153 2.70 -1.66 11.39
N CYS A 154 2.90 -2.14 12.61
CA CYS A 154 4.02 -3.00 12.95
C CYS A 154 3.77 -4.38 12.36
N GLN A 155 4.44 -4.69 11.25
CA GLN A 155 4.23 -5.95 10.53
C GLN A 155 4.76 -7.18 11.29
N GLY A 156 5.70 -7.00 12.22
CA GLY A 156 6.31 -8.14 12.92
C GLY A 156 6.87 -9.16 11.92
N THR A 157 6.33 -10.38 11.96
CA THR A 157 6.66 -11.47 11.02
C THR A 157 5.73 -11.56 9.81
N ALA A 158 4.65 -10.79 9.76
CA ALA A 158 3.81 -10.71 8.57
C ALA A 158 4.59 -9.98 7.47
N HIS A 159 4.49 -10.47 6.23
CA HIS A 159 5.18 -9.87 5.11
C HIS A 159 4.15 -9.35 4.12
N LEU A 160 4.21 -8.04 3.83
CA LEU A 160 3.54 -7.50 2.66
C LEU A 160 4.07 -8.19 1.38
N PRO A 161 3.22 -8.33 0.35
CA PRO A 161 3.63 -8.85 -0.95
C PRO A 161 4.79 -8.05 -1.55
N MET A 162 5.51 -8.68 -2.48
CA MET A 162 6.63 -8.05 -3.18
C MET A 162 6.18 -6.84 -3.99
N SER A 163 5.01 -6.96 -4.65
CA SER A 163 4.37 -5.85 -5.36
C SER A 163 3.11 -5.37 -4.63
N ILE A 164 2.90 -4.07 -4.64
CA ILE A 164 1.76 -3.42 -3.98
C ILE A 164 0.79 -2.94 -5.07
N ASP A 165 -0.08 -3.80 -5.54
CA ASP A 165 -0.99 -3.55 -6.67
C ASP A 165 -2.43 -3.94 -6.32
N ILE A 166 -3.37 -3.60 -7.18
CA ILE A 166 -4.79 -3.94 -6.95
C ILE A 166 -4.99 -5.45 -6.76
N SER A 167 -4.24 -6.27 -7.50
CA SER A 167 -4.30 -7.73 -7.40
C SER A 167 -3.80 -8.27 -6.05
N THR A 168 -2.92 -7.54 -5.36
CA THR A 168 -2.34 -7.97 -4.08
C THR A 168 -3.06 -7.40 -2.86
N ILE A 169 -4.16 -6.65 -3.06
CA ILE A 169 -5.03 -6.16 -1.98
C ILE A 169 -5.45 -7.27 -0.99
N PRO A 170 -5.92 -8.46 -1.43
CA PRO A 170 -6.32 -9.51 -0.49
C PRO A 170 -5.19 -9.94 0.44
N GLU A 171 -3.99 -10.14 -0.11
CA GLU A 171 -2.80 -10.51 0.66
C GLU A 171 -2.42 -9.44 1.68
N ILE A 172 -2.54 -8.15 1.31
CA ILE A 172 -2.28 -7.04 2.24
C ILE A 172 -3.34 -6.99 3.34
N GLU A 173 -4.62 -7.20 3.02
CA GLU A 173 -5.71 -7.26 4.00
C GLU A 173 -5.50 -8.38 5.02
N ASP A 174 -5.03 -9.54 4.58
CA ASP A 174 -4.76 -10.70 5.44
C ASP A 174 -3.67 -10.39 6.48
N THR A 175 -2.69 -9.53 6.17
CA THR A 175 -1.69 -9.08 7.17
C THR A 175 -2.30 -8.35 8.38
N ILE A 176 -3.53 -7.86 8.24
CA ILE A 176 -4.30 -7.21 9.31
C ILE A 176 -5.34 -8.15 9.89
N PHE A 177 -6.14 -8.80 9.04
CA PHE A 177 -7.28 -9.60 9.52
C PHE A 177 -6.87 -10.94 10.11
N GLU A 178 -5.74 -11.51 9.67
CA GLU A 178 -5.16 -12.73 10.24
C GLU A 178 -3.98 -12.41 11.19
N SER A 179 -3.84 -11.15 11.60
CA SER A 179 -2.77 -10.71 12.50
C SER A 179 -2.99 -11.19 13.93
N ASN A 180 -1.91 -11.65 14.57
CA ASN A 180 -1.85 -11.81 16.01
C ASN A 180 -1.53 -10.47 16.68
N PHE A 181 -2.58 -9.78 17.14
CA PHE A 181 -2.48 -8.53 17.89
C PHE A 181 -1.85 -8.77 19.26
N THR A 182 -0.81 -8.02 19.63
CA THR A 182 -0.05 -8.31 20.86
C THR A 182 -0.02 -7.15 21.85
N HIS A 183 0.17 -5.92 21.38
CA HIS A 183 0.30 -4.77 22.26
C HIS A 183 -0.22 -3.48 21.66
N VAL A 184 -0.72 -2.59 22.53
CA VAL A 184 -1.08 -1.22 22.15
C VAL A 184 0.19 -0.40 21.95
N ASN A 185 0.45 0.05 20.72
CA ASN A 185 1.52 1.01 20.40
C ASN A 185 1.03 2.47 20.47
N ASN A 186 -0.28 2.69 20.35
CA ASN A 186 -0.92 3.99 20.45
C ASN A 186 -1.93 3.99 21.59
N GLN A 187 -1.60 4.62 22.72
CA GLN A 187 -2.49 4.72 23.88
C GLN A 187 -3.79 5.48 23.60
N LYS A 188 -3.87 6.21 22.47
CA LYS A 188 -5.07 6.88 21.95
C LYS A 188 -5.69 6.11 20.77
N THR A 189 -5.48 4.80 20.68
CA THR A 189 -6.06 3.93 19.63
C THR A 189 -7.60 3.96 19.64
N LEU A 190 -8.21 4.08 20.82
CA LEU A 190 -9.66 4.18 21.02
C LEU A 190 -10.00 5.03 22.25
N LYS A 191 -11.28 5.40 22.42
CA LYS A 191 -11.80 6.14 23.58
C LYS A 191 -12.58 5.22 24.49
N ILE A 192 -12.16 5.10 25.74
CA ILE A 192 -12.90 4.44 26.82
C ILE A 192 -13.24 5.48 27.88
N LYS A 193 -14.51 5.55 28.28
CA LYS A 193 -14.97 6.48 29.31
C LYS A 193 -14.17 6.27 30.61
N GLY A 194 -13.58 7.34 31.13
CA GLY A 194 -12.81 7.32 32.38
C GLY A 194 -11.35 6.92 32.23
N LEU A 195 -10.85 6.69 31.01
CA LEU A 195 -9.44 6.42 30.74
C LEU A 195 -8.83 7.48 29.83
N ASP A 196 -7.71 8.06 30.27
CA ASP A 196 -6.92 8.96 29.42
C ASP A 196 -6.08 8.16 28.42
N ASN A 197 -5.49 7.05 28.86
CA ASN A 197 -4.63 6.20 28.05
C ASN A 197 -5.15 4.76 28.09
N VAL A 198 -5.17 4.09 26.94
CA VAL A 198 -5.62 2.71 26.79
C VAL A 198 -4.42 1.78 26.91
N SER A 199 -4.43 0.87 27.87
CA SER A 199 -3.46 -0.22 27.95
C SER A 199 -3.86 -1.39 27.03
N SER A 200 -2.93 -2.33 26.80
CA SER A 200 -3.24 -3.58 26.09
C SER A 200 -4.37 -4.39 26.77
N GLN A 201 -4.45 -4.35 28.11
CA GLN A 201 -5.50 -5.01 28.86
C GLN A 201 -6.87 -4.33 28.66
N ASP A 202 -6.91 -3.00 28.60
CA ASP A 202 -8.15 -2.25 28.36
C ASP A 202 -8.66 -2.45 26.94
N HIS A 203 -7.74 -2.50 25.96
CA HIS A 203 -8.05 -2.78 24.57
C HIS A 203 -8.62 -4.19 24.39
N LEU A 204 -8.03 -5.21 25.01
CA LEU A 204 -8.58 -6.56 25.01
C LEU A 204 -9.98 -6.61 25.64
N LYS A 205 -10.19 -5.96 26.80
CA LYS A 205 -11.51 -5.88 27.45
C LYS A 205 -12.54 -5.17 26.58
N PHE A 206 -12.15 -4.14 25.85
CA PHE A 206 -13.02 -3.44 24.91
C PHE A 206 -13.52 -4.41 23.83
N TRP A 207 -12.62 -5.16 23.18
CA TRP A 207 -13.01 -6.10 22.13
C TRP A 207 -13.77 -7.33 22.66
N GLN A 208 -13.47 -7.80 23.87
CA GLN A 208 -14.28 -8.85 24.53
C GLN A 208 -15.73 -8.41 24.68
N ARG A 209 -15.99 -7.19 25.18
CA ARG A 209 -17.35 -6.64 25.30
C ARG A 209 -18.04 -6.50 23.93
N HIS A 210 -17.32 -6.09 22.90
CA HIS A 210 -17.86 -6.02 21.54
C HIS A 210 -18.16 -7.40 20.95
N CYS A 211 -17.34 -8.41 21.27
CA CYS A 211 -17.59 -9.81 20.90
C CYS A 211 -18.86 -10.34 21.58
N GLU A 212 -19.00 -10.11 22.89
CA GLU A 212 -20.14 -10.55 23.70
C GLU A 212 -21.45 -9.85 23.29
N SER A 213 -21.40 -8.53 23.08
CA SER A 213 -22.59 -7.73 22.71
C SER A 213 -22.95 -7.81 21.23
N GLY A 214 -22.02 -8.21 20.36
CA GLY A 214 -22.20 -8.18 18.90
C GLY A 214 -22.32 -6.78 18.31
N LEU A 215 -22.07 -5.72 19.10
CA LEU A 215 -22.20 -4.34 18.65
C LEU A 215 -20.97 -3.91 17.83
N ALA A 216 -21.18 -3.03 16.85
CA ALA A 216 -20.10 -2.40 16.12
C ALA A 216 -19.44 -1.28 16.93
N VAL A 217 -18.16 -1.00 16.64
CA VAL A 217 -17.46 0.19 17.17
C VAL A 217 -18.19 1.45 16.71
N ARG A 218 -18.49 2.35 17.64
CA ARG A 218 -19.17 3.62 17.33
C ARG A 218 -18.14 4.70 17.08
N LYS A 219 -18.53 5.74 16.35
CA LYS A 219 -17.72 6.96 16.16
C LYS A 219 -17.26 7.58 17.48
N SER A 220 -18.08 7.52 18.53
CA SER A 220 -17.73 8.02 19.88
C SER A 220 -16.57 7.28 20.52
N ASP A 221 -16.34 6.03 20.12
CA ASP A 221 -15.28 5.16 20.65
C ASP A 221 -13.95 5.40 19.90
N LEU A 222 -13.93 6.29 18.90
CA LEU A 222 -12.77 6.57 18.05
C LEU A 222 -12.09 7.91 18.38
N ASN A 223 -10.76 7.93 18.33
CA ASN A 223 -9.96 9.15 18.41
C ASN A 223 -9.72 9.73 17.03
N TYR A 224 -9.99 11.02 16.86
CA TYR A 224 -9.73 11.73 15.61
C TYR A 224 -8.23 11.72 15.32
N PHE A 225 -7.88 11.43 14.07
CA PHE A 225 -6.51 11.46 13.59
C PHE A 225 -6.26 12.67 12.67
N GLY A 226 -7.09 12.84 11.64
CA GLY A 226 -6.85 13.82 10.59
C GLY A 226 -7.87 13.73 9.45
N ARG A 227 -7.55 14.32 8.31
CA ARG A 227 -8.35 14.18 7.08
C ARG A 227 -7.64 13.28 6.09
N LEU A 228 -8.37 12.65 5.18
CA LEU A 228 -7.74 11.86 4.11
C LEU A 228 -6.76 12.71 3.28
N SER A 229 -7.11 13.96 2.99
CA SER A 229 -6.23 14.90 2.29
C SER A 229 -4.88 15.14 2.97
N SER A 230 -4.74 14.94 4.29
CA SER A 230 -3.49 15.19 5.00
C SER A 230 -2.50 14.02 4.95
N ILE A 231 -2.92 12.85 4.47
CA ILE A 231 -2.06 11.66 4.37
C ILE A 231 -1.74 11.26 2.93
N ILE A 232 -2.38 11.90 1.96
CA ILE A 232 -2.10 11.70 0.54
C ILE A 232 -0.92 12.60 0.17
N LYS A 233 0.12 11.99 -0.41
CA LYS A 233 1.25 12.69 -1.03
C LYS A 233 0.95 12.95 -2.50
#